data_AF-A0A7K9TBZ4-F1
#
_entry.id   AF-A0A7K9TBZ4-F1
#
_cell.length_a   1.000
_cell.length_b   1.000
_cell.length_c   1.000
_cell.angle_alpha   90.00
_cell.angle_beta   90.00
_cell.angle_gamma   90.00
#
_symmetry.space_group_name_H-M   'P 1'
#
loop_
_entity.id
_entity.type
_entity.pdbx_description
1 polymer ?
#
loop_
_entity_poly.entity_id
_entity_poly.type
_entity_poly.pdbx_seq_one_letter_code
_entity_poly.pdbx_strand_id
1 'polypeptide(L)'
;VFRGQILARRLVGQETRYEVEVKTRYRHRFPLVSREYVWVPNTCDCPQLREGSDYLLMAWRHVNHEHTLNRILLRDDGYARPWTPREDRLVREAAQHC
;
A
#
# COMPACT_ATOMS: atom_id res chain seq x y z
N VAL A 1 -6.69 -2.83 -3.06
CA VAL A 1 -5.99 -3.86 -2.25
C VAL A 1 -5.04 -4.62 -3.16
N PHE A 2 -3.77 -4.72 -2.78
CA PHE A 2 -2.75 -5.37 -3.60
C PHE A 2 -1.66 -5.99 -2.72
N ARG A 3 -1.00 -7.03 -3.25
CA ARG A 3 0.29 -7.51 -2.74
C ARG A 3 1.39 -6.65 -3.33
N GLY A 4 2.27 -6.13 -2.49
CA GLY A 4 3.45 -5.40 -2.92
C GLY A 4 4.68 -5.72 -2.07
N GLN A 5 5.84 -5.71 -2.72
CA GLN A 5 7.13 -5.83 -2.06
C GLN A 5 7.67 -4.43 -1.78
N ILE A 6 8.09 -4.19 -0.54
CA ILE A 6 8.70 -2.90 -0.17
C ILE A 6 10.12 -2.88 -0.72
N LEU A 7 10.44 -1.89 -1.54
CA LEU A 7 11.77 -1.74 -2.12
C LEU A 7 12.63 -0.75 -1.34
N ALA A 8 12.03 0.36 -0.91
CA ALA A 8 12.72 1.42 -0.20
C ALA A 8 11.77 2.19 0.72
N ARG A 9 12.30 2.72 1.81
CA ARG A 9 11.63 3.68 2.70
C ARG A 9 12.36 5.02 2.69
N ARG A 10 11.59 6.12 2.63
CA ARG A 10 12.11 7.49 2.83
C ARG A 10 11.19 8.30 3.71
N LEU A 11 11.77 9.05 4.64
CA LEU A 11 11.09 10.15 5.32
C LEU A 11 11.10 11.39 4.42
N VAL A 12 9.94 11.99 4.21
CA VAL A 12 9.76 13.21 3.40
C VAL A 12 8.90 14.18 4.22
N GLY A 13 9.53 15.18 4.83
CA GLY A 13 8.85 16.07 5.76
C GLY A 13 8.31 15.30 6.98
N GLN A 14 6.99 15.31 7.15
CA GLN A 14 6.29 14.60 8.24
C GLN A 14 5.62 13.29 7.77
N GLU A 15 5.94 12.82 6.56
CA GLU A 15 5.36 11.62 5.99
C GLU A 15 6.44 10.57 5.68
N THR A 16 6.05 9.30 5.67
CA THR A 16 6.88 8.19 5.23
C THR A 16 6.40 7.76 3.85
N ARG A 17 7.32 7.73 2.89
CA ARG A 17 7.09 7.23 1.55
C ARG A 17 7.76 5.88 1.36
N TYR A 18 6.98 4.89 0.96
CA TYR A 18 7.46 3.58 0.55
C TYR A 18 7.46 3.47 -0.97
N GLU A 19 8.56 3.01 -1.54
CA GLU A 19 8.60 2.51 -2.91
C GLU A 19 8.17 1.05 -2.89
N VAL A 20 7.18 0.71 -3.70
CA VAL A 20 6.53 -0.61 -3.66
C VAL A 20 6.47 -1.21 -5.06
N GLU A 21 6.96 -2.43 -5.21
CA GLU A 21 6.73 -3.23 -6.41
C GLU A 21 5.41 -3.99 -6.30
N VAL A 22 4.46 -3.70 -7.18
CA VAL A 22 3.13 -4.32 -7.19
C VAL A 22 3.23 -5.71 -7.82
N LYS A 23 3.02 -6.75 -7.01
CA LYS A 23 3.11 -8.16 -7.44
C LYS A 23 1.76 -8.73 -7.86
N THR A 24 0.70 -8.39 -7.14
CA THR A 24 -0.65 -8.91 -7.42
C THR A 24 -1.68 -7.87 -7.05
N ARG A 25 -2.67 -7.67 -7.91
CA ARG A 25 -3.78 -6.76 -7.64
C ARG A 25 -5.03 -7.58 -7.34
N TYR A 26 -5.63 -7.37 -6.16
CA TYR A 26 -6.81 -8.12 -5.75
C TYR A 26 -8.10 -7.32 -5.93
N ARG A 27 -8.04 -6.02 -5.60
CA ARG A 27 -9.17 -5.09 -5.80
C ARG A 27 -8.66 -3.78 -6.40
N HIS A 28 -9.15 -3.48 -7.60
CA HIS A 28 -8.83 -2.28 -8.35
C HIS A 28 -9.90 -1.21 -8.16
N ARG A 29 -9.61 -0.17 -7.37
CA ARG A 29 -10.42 1.06 -7.31
C ARG A 29 -9.80 2.23 -8.09
N PHE A 30 -8.56 2.06 -8.53
CA PHE A 30 -7.77 3.01 -9.30
C PHE A 30 -6.66 2.24 -10.04
N PRO A 31 -6.10 2.78 -11.13
CA PRO A 31 -5.00 2.14 -11.84
C PRO A 31 -3.76 2.07 -10.93
N LEU A 32 -3.18 0.88 -10.85
CA LEU A 32 -1.87 0.64 -10.25
C LEU A 32 -0.90 0.29 -11.36
N VAL A 33 0.31 0.83 -11.32
CA VAL A 33 1.44 0.43 -12.17
C VAL A 33 2.33 -0.57 -11.43
N SER A 34 3.39 -1.05 -12.07
CA SER A 34 4.29 -2.05 -11.47
C SER A 34 5.09 -1.50 -10.30
N ARG A 35 5.34 -0.18 -10.26
CA ARG A 35 6.13 0.47 -9.22
C ARG A 35 5.43 1.73 -8.74
N GLU A 36 5.07 1.73 -7.46
CA GLU A 36 4.22 2.74 -6.84
C GLU A 36 4.92 3.42 -5.68
N TYR A 37 4.53 4.66 -5.42
CA TYR A 37 4.88 5.37 -4.19
C TYR A 37 3.67 5.41 -3.26
N VAL A 38 3.79 4.71 -2.13
CA VAL A 38 2.76 4.64 -1.09
C VAL A 38 3.17 5.56 0.07
N TRP A 39 2.29 6.48 0.44
CA TRP A 39 2.51 7.48 1.46
C TRP A 39 1.77 7.12 2.74
N VAL A 40 2.45 7.23 3.87
CA VAL A 40 1.87 7.10 5.21
C VAL A 40 2.04 8.44 5.93
N PRO A 41 0.97 9.03 6.48
CA PRO A 41 0.99 10.38 7.05
C PRO A 41 1.61 10.40 8.46
N ASN A 42 2.79 9.80 8.61
CA ASN A 42 3.52 9.74 9.86
C ASN A 42 5.03 9.54 9.61
N THR A 43 5.80 9.69 10.69
CA THR A 43 7.25 9.43 10.71
C THR A 43 7.63 8.25 11.61
N CYS A 44 6.65 7.62 12.27
CA CYS A 44 6.85 6.40 13.04
C CYS A 44 7.21 5.22 12.12
N ASP A 45 7.60 4.10 12.72
CA ASP A 45 7.73 2.81 12.03
C ASP A 45 6.38 2.08 11.93
N CYS A 46 5.27 2.81 11.86
CA CYS A 46 3.92 2.26 11.89
C CYS A 46 3.18 2.57 10.57
N PRO A 47 2.77 1.58 9.77
CA PRO A 47 3.01 0.14 9.94
C PRO A 47 4.47 -0.26 9.75
N GLN A 48 4.90 -1.34 10.44
CA GLN A 48 6.27 -1.87 10.36
C GLN A 48 6.47 -2.59 9.02
N LEU A 49 6.87 -1.83 8.01
CA LEU A 49 7.12 -2.30 6.65
C LEU A 49 8.62 -2.40 6.41
N ARG A 50 9.11 -3.64 6.31
CA ARG A 50 10.53 -3.94 6.02
C ARG A 50 10.79 -4.04 4.52
N GLU A 51 11.88 -3.41 4.08
CA GLU A 51 12.41 -3.56 2.73
C GLU A 51 12.69 -5.04 2.40
N GLY A 52 12.52 -5.41 1.12
CA GLY A 52 12.62 -6.77 0.61
C GLY A 52 11.45 -7.69 0.96
N SER A 53 10.53 -7.28 1.84
CA SER A 53 9.41 -8.13 2.29
C SER A 53 8.11 -7.80 1.55
N ASP A 54 7.31 -8.84 1.32
CA ASP A 54 5.97 -8.73 0.72
C ASP A 54 4.90 -8.44 1.77
N TYR A 55 3.96 -7.55 1.42
CA TYR A 55 2.82 -7.20 2.24
C TYR A 55 1.53 -7.15 1.43
N LEU A 56 0.43 -7.45 2.09
CA LEU A 56 -0.91 -7.15 1.63
C LEU A 56 -1.29 -5.74 2.11
N LEU A 57 -1.51 -4.83 1.15
CA LEU A 57 -1.73 -3.41 1.39
C LEU A 57 -3.13 -2.98 0.95
N MET A 58 -3.85 -2.32 1.86
CA MET A 58 -5.07 -1.59 1.56
C MET A 58 -4.79 -0.09 1.53
N ALA A 59 -4.38 0.39 0.36
CA ALA A 59 -4.18 1.80 0.11
C ALA A 59 -5.34 2.41 -0.70
N TRP A 60 -5.47 3.73 -0.59
CA TRP A 60 -6.55 4.52 -1.19
C TRP A 60 -5.93 5.65 -2.01
N ARG A 61 -6.62 6.06 -3.08
CA ARG A 61 -6.19 7.22 -3.85
C ARG A 61 -6.63 8.48 -3.10
N HIS A 62 -5.67 9.34 -2.77
CA HIS A 62 -5.91 10.65 -2.20
C HIS A 62 -5.60 11.70 -3.27
N VAL A 63 -6.63 12.45 -3.65
CA VAL A 63 -6.53 13.61 -4.53
C VAL A 63 -6.86 14.84 -3.68
N ASN A 64 -5.96 15.82 -3.63
CA ASN A 64 -6.25 17.07 -2.92
C ASN A 64 -7.33 17.90 -3.65
N HIS A 65 -7.89 18.89 -2.97
CA HIS A 65 -8.96 19.73 -3.51
C HIS A 65 -8.57 20.46 -4.80
N GLU A 66 -7.30 20.84 -4.92
CA GLU A 66 -6.74 21.50 -6.11
C GLU A 66 -6.41 20.51 -7.26
N HIS A 67 -6.64 19.21 -7.05
CA HIS A 67 -6.33 18.13 -8.01
C HIS A 67 -4.87 18.04 -8.47
N THR A 68 -3.93 18.66 -7.75
CA THR A 68 -2.50 18.69 -8.07
C THR A 68 -1.72 17.52 -7.45
N LEU A 69 -2.23 16.95 -6.34
CA LEU A 69 -1.60 15.84 -5.63
C LEU A 69 -2.43 14.58 -5.81
N ASN A 70 -1.96 13.68 -6.66
CA ASN A 70 -2.55 12.36 -6.86
C ASN A 70 -1.64 11.30 -6.24
N ARG A 71 -1.90 10.94 -4.98
CA ARG A 71 -1.05 10.01 -4.21
C ARG A 71 -1.80 8.77 -3.75
N ILE A 72 -1.07 7.69 -3.58
CA ILE A 72 -1.57 6.47 -2.94
C ILE A 72 -1.26 6.57 -1.45
N LEU A 73 -2.30 6.63 -0.62
CA LEU A 73 -2.19 6.76 0.82
C LEU A 73 -2.47 5.42 1.50
N LEU A 74 -1.58 5.00 2.38
CA LEU A 74 -1.80 3.96 3.38
C LEU A 74 -1.99 4.66 4.72
N ARG A 75 -3.13 4.45 5.35
CA ARG A 75 -3.38 4.98 6.70
C ARG A 75 -2.46 4.28 7.70
N ASP A 76 -2.10 4.98 8.76
CA ASP A 76 -1.30 4.48 9.87
C ASP A 76 -1.99 3.31 10.61
N ASP A 77 -3.31 3.38 10.75
CA ASP A 77 -4.21 2.32 11.22
C ASP A 77 -4.71 1.39 10.10
N GLY A 78 -4.21 1.59 8.87
CA GLY A 78 -4.65 0.90 7.68
C GLY A 78 -4.26 -0.57 7.65
N TYR A 79 -4.93 -1.34 6.80
CA TYR A 79 -4.60 -2.75 6.63
C TYR A 79 -3.26 -2.88 5.86
N ALA A 80 -2.21 -3.22 6.61
CA ALA A 80 -0.89 -3.59 6.11
C ALA A 80 -0.39 -4.81 6.88
N ARG A 81 -0.40 -5.98 6.23
CA ARG A 81 -0.03 -7.25 6.86
C ARG A 81 1.05 -7.96 6.04
N PRO A 82 2.02 -8.65 6.67
CA PRO A 82 2.95 -9.50 5.95
C PRO A 82 2.19 -10.48 5.06
N TRP A 83 2.63 -10.63 3.82
CA TRP A 83 1.99 -11.53 2.89
C TRP A 83 2.26 -12.98 3.28
N THR A 84 1.21 -13.80 3.28
CA THR A 84 1.30 -15.25 3.46
C THR A 84 0.35 -15.95 2.49
N PRO A 85 0.53 -17.26 2.21
CA PRO A 85 -0.44 -18.02 1.43
C PRO A 85 -1.86 -17.99 2.02
N ARG A 86 -1.98 -17.88 3.35
CA ARG A 86 -3.27 -17.72 4.02
C ARG A 86 -3.93 -16.39 3.68
N GLU A 87 -3.17 -15.29 3.70
CA GLU A 87 -3.69 -13.96 3.32
C GLU A 87 -4.12 -13.92 1.85
N ASP A 88 -3.35 -14.54 0.95
CA ASP A 88 -3.71 -14.64 -0.47
C ASP A 88 -5.07 -15.32 -0.65
N ARG A 89 -5.31 -16.45 0.04
CA ARG A 89 -6.60 -17.15 0.01
C ARG A 89 -7.74 -16.27 0.54
N LEU A 90 -7.58 -15.71 1.74
CA LEU A 90 -8.61 -14.87 2.38
C LEU A 90 -9.00 -13.68 1.53
N VAL A 91 -8.03 -12.99 0.93
CA VAL A 91 -8.32 -11.81 0.11
C VAL A 91 -8.94 -12.19 -1.24
N ARG A 92 -8.58 -13.32 -1.84
CA ARG A 92 -9.24 -13.81 -3.06
C ARG A 92 -10.70 -14.18 -2.81
N GLU A 93 -10.96 -14.90 -1.71
CA GLU A 93 -12.33 -15.20 -1.27
C GLU A 93 -13.13 -13.91 -1.03
N ALA A 94 -12.56 -12.95 -0.30
CA ALA A 94 -13.22 -11.66 -0.06
C ALA A 94 -13.47 -10.87 -1.36
N ALA A 95 -12.55 -10.93 -2.34
CA ALA A 95 -12.69 -10.25 -3.62
C ALA A 95 -13.83 -10.80 -4.49
N GLN A 96 -14.22 -12.08 -4.32
CA GLN A 96 -15.35 -12.68 -5.04
C GLN A 96 -16.72 -12.15 -4.56
N HIS A 97 -16.79 -11.62 -3.34
CA HIS A 97 -18.03 -11.18 -2.70
C HIS A 97 -18.19 -9.64 -2.68
N CYS A 98 -17.38 -8.90 -3.45
CA CYS A 98 -17.22 -7.43 -3.35
C CYS A 98 -17.74 -6.65 -4.56
#